data_AF-A0A453J7K2-F1
#
_entry.id   AF-A0A453J7K2-F1
#
_cell.length_a   1.000
_cell.length_b   1.000
_cell.length_c   1.000
_cell.angle_alpha   90.00
_cell.angle_beta   90.00
_cell.angle_gamma   90.00
#
_symmetry.space_group_name_H-M   'P 1'
#
loop_
_entity.id
_entity.type
_entity.pdbx_description
1 polymer ?
#
loop_
_entity_poly.entity_id
_entity_poly.type
_entity_poly.pdbx_seq_one_letter_code
_entity_poly.pdbx_strand_id
1 'polypeptide(L)'
;MQTNLIKESIRMGYNDIGDFFYAHGHLSEAFKSYIRTRDYCTTSKHIVQMCMHVILVSIELGQFAHVTNYVSKAEQTPDTLDAVIVAKLRAAAGLANLETKKYKLAARKFLETGPELGSNYSEVIAPQDVAVYGALCALASFDRSELKSKVIDNINFRNFLELVPEVRELVNDFYARYASIGTAFSTPVFYHS
;
A
#
# COMPACT_ATOMS: atom_id res chain seq x y z
N MET A 1 -8.64 20.64 31.02
CA MET A 1 -9.41 20.98 29.80
C MET A 1 -8.72 22.06 28.97
N GLN A 2 -8.34 23.20 29.56
CA GLN A 2 -7.67 24.33 28.87
C GLN A 2 -6.34 23.96 28.16
N THR A 3 -5.50 23.12 28.76
CA THR A 3 -4.23 22.66 28.16
C THR A 3 -4.43 21.86 26.87
N ASN A 4 -5.53 21.10 26.74
CA ASN A 4 -5.82 20.33 25.53
C ASN A 4 -6.26 21.23 24.38
N LEU A 5 -7.01 22.31 24.69
CA LEU A 5 -7.40 23.31 23.69
C LEU A 5 -6.17 24.01 23.10
N ILE A 6 -5.19 24.37 23.95
CA ILE A 6 -3.94 24.99 23.50
C ILE A 6 -3.14 24.03 22.62
N LYS A 7 -3.00 22.76 23.03
CA LYS A 7 -2.33 21.74 22.21
C LYS A 7 -2.99 21.57 20.84
N GLU A 8 -4.33 21.54 20.81
CA GLU A 8 -5.06 21.39 19.56
C GLU A 8 -4.88 22.60 18.64
N SER A 9 -4.92 23.83 19.17
CA SER A 9 -4.63 25.03 18.38
C SER A 9 -3.21 25.01 17.79
N ILE A 10 -2.21 24.59 18.57
CA ILE A 10 -0.83 24.49 18.07
C ILE A 10 -0.71 23.40 17.01
N ARG A 11 -1.36 22.25 17.21
CA ARG A 11 -1.39 21.14 16.25
C ARG A 11 -1.99 21.59 14.91
N MET A 12 -3.13 22.27 14.95
CA MET A 12 -3.79 22.80 13.76
C MET A 12 -2.92 23.85 13.07
N GLY A 13 -2.29 24.76 13.83
CA GLY A 13 -1.36 25.73 13.26
C GLY A 13 -0.18 25.08 12.52
N TYR A 14 0.39 23.98 13.04
CA TYR A 14 1.43 23.23 12.32
C TYR A 14 0.91 22.49 11.09
N ASN A 15 -0.33 21.99 11.12
CA ASN A 15 -0.96 21.41 9.93
C ASN A 15 -1.16 22.47 8.85
N ASP A 16 -1.72 23.63 9.19
CA ASP A 16 -1.98 24.71 8.23
C ASP A 16 -0.68 25.21 7.57
N ILE A 17 0.40 25.30 8.35
CA ILE A 17 1.74 25.62 7.83
C ILE A 17 2.25 24.52 6.90
N GLY A 18 2.04 23.25 7.28
CA GLY A 18 2.39 22.09 6.46
C GLY A 18 1.67 22.11 5.12
N ASP A 19 0.35 22.32 5.14
CA ASP A 19 -0.52 22.38 3.97
C ASP A 19 -0.12 23.55 3.05
N PHE A 20 0.20 24.71 3.65
CA PHE A 20 0.73 25.86 2.90
C PHE A 20 2.02 25.51 2.16
N PHE A 21 3.01 24.94 2.84
CA PHE A 21 4.28 24.58 2.19
C PHE A 21 4.11 23.48 1.14
N TYR A 22 3.25 22.49 1.41
CA TYR A 22 2.95 21.42 0.48
C TYR A 22 2.32 21.95 -0.82
N ALA A 23 1.32 22.84 -0.71
CA ALA A 23 0.68 23.47 -1.86
C ALA A 23 1.63 24.34 -2.72
N HIS A 24 2.72 24.84 -2.13
CA HIS A 24 3.76 25.61 -2.83
C HIS A 24 4.97 24.75 -3.27
N GLY A 25 4.91 23.42 -3.11
CA GLY A 25 5.98 22.50 -3.51
C GLY A 25 7.20 22.47 -2.58
N HIS A 26 7.14 23.12 -1.41
CA HIS A 26 8.19 23.11 -0.41
C HIS A 26 8.08 21.87 0.48
N LEU A 27 8.34 20.69 -0.10
CA LEU A 27 8.07 19.39 0.53
C LEU A 27 8.89 19.14 1.81
N SER A 28 10.14 19.61 1.87
CA SER A 28 10.99 19.45 3.07
C SER A 28 10.44 20.23 4.28
N GLU A 29 9.90 21.41 4.03
CA GLU A 29 9.32 22.31 5.02
C GLU A 29 7.94 21.81 5.48
N ALA A 30 7.15 21.29 4.54
CA ALA A 30 5.90 20.60 4.82
C ALA A 30 6.14 19.40 5.76
N PHE A 31 7.10 18.53 5.41
CA PHE A 31 7.48 17.36 6.22
C PHE A 31 7.86 17.75 7.65
N LYS A 32 8.74 18.76 7.82
CA LYS A 32 9.13 19.28 9.14
C LYS A 32 7.93 19.77 9.94
N SER A 33 6.99 20.45 9.29
CA SER A 33 5.79 21.01 9.92
C SER A 33 4.84 19.91 10.39
N TYR A 34 4.57 18.91 9.54
CA TYR A 34 3.74 17.77 9.93
C TYR A 34 4.34 16.95 11.06
N ILE A 35 5.65 16.69 11.07
CA ILE A 35 6.28 15.95 12.18
C ILE A 35 6.19 16.71 13.50
N ARG A 36 6.26 18.04 13.49
CA ARG A 36 6.13 18.85 14.72
C ARG A 36 4.78 18.69 15.40
N THR A 37 3.72 18.33 14.66
CA THR A 37 2.40 18.03 15.24
C THR A 37 2.41 16.87 16.24
N ARG A 38 3.40 15.97 16.17
CA ARG A 38 3.56 14.80 17.03
C ARG A 38 3.46 15.14 18.52
N ASP A 39 4.13 16.22 18.94
CA ASP A 39 4.25 16.58 20.36
C ASP A 39 2.94 17.16 20.92
N TYR A 40 1.99 17.46 20.02
CA TYR A 40 0.68 18.03 20.32
C TYR A 40 -0.49 17.06 20.02
N CYS A 41 -0.19 15.83 19.58
CA CYS A 41 -1.19 14.78 19.41
C CYS A 41 -1.73 14.32 20.78
N THR A 42 -3.04 14.28 20.92
CA THR A 42 -3.74 13.90 22.16
C THR A 42 -4.69 12.71 21.97
N THR A 43 -4.95 12.34 20.72
CA THR A 43 -5.82 11.22 20.34
C THR A 43 -5.14 10.36 19.28
N SER A 44 -5.55 9.10 19.16
CA SER A 44 -5.13 8.21 18.08
C SER A 44 -5.42 8.78 16.70
N LYS A 45 -6.57 9.45 16.53
CA LYS A 45 -6.93 10.12 15.28
C LYS A 45 -5.90 11.17 14.88
N HIS A 46 -5.37 11.94 15.83
CA HIS A 46 -4.33 12.93 15.55
C HIS A 46 -3.03 12.25 15.09
N ILE A 47 -2.66 11.13 15.73
CA ILE A 47 -1.46 10.36 15.38
C ILE A 47 -1.60 9.80 13.97
N VAL A 48 -2.74 9.19 13.64
CA VAL A 48 -2.99 8.60 12.32
C VAL A 48 -3.02 9.67 11.24
N GLN A 49 -3.70 10.80 11.45
CA GLN A 49 -3.71 11.92 10.50
C GLN A 49 -2.31 12.45 10.22
N MET A 50 -1.51 12.67 11.28
CA MET A 50 -0.10 13.05 11.13
C MET A 50 0.67 12.00 10.32
N CYS A 51 0.51 10.71 10.60
CA CYS A 51 1.19 9.66 9.84
C CYS A 51 0.80 9.70 8.36
N MET A 52 -0.47 9.95 8.04
CA MET A 52 -0.93 10.07 6.65
C MET A 52 -0.28 11.24 5.92
N HIS A 53 -0.20 12.44 6.53
CA HIS A 53 0.50 13.58 5.92
C HIS A 53 1.99 13.30 5.73
N VAL A 54 2.65 12.70 6.74
CA VAL A 54 4.08 12.37 6.64
C VAL A 54 4.33 11.31 5.56
N ILE A 55 3.46 10.31 5.42
CA ILE A 55 3.54 9.29 4.36
C ILE A 55 3.44 9.96 2.99
N LEU A 56 2.42 10.80 2.76
CA LEU A 56 2.21 11.51 1.50
C LEU A 56 3.48 12.27 1.06
N VAL A 57 3.97 13.16 1.92
CA VAL A 57 5.15 13.97 1.62
C VAL A 57 6.42 13.11 1.47
N SER A 58 6.53 12.01 2.23
CA SER A 58 7.68 11.10 2.11
C SER A 58 7.70 10.34 0.79
N ILE A 59 6.53 9.98 0.24
CA ILE A 59 6.43 9.35 -1.08
C ILE A 59 6.91 10.33 -2.15
N GLU A 60 6.46 11.58 -2.11
CA GLU A 60 6.89 12.60 -3.09
C GLU A 60 8.36 12.98 -2.97
N LEU A 61 8.93 12.93 -1.77
CA LEU A 61 10.37 13.11 -1.54
C LEU A 61 11.20 11.85 -1.91
N GLY A 62 10.56 10.73 -2.26
CA GLY A 62 11.23 9.44 -2.51
C GLY A 62 11.85 8.78 -1.26
N GLN A 63 11.43 9.19 -0.06
CA GLN A 63 11.98 8.72 1.22
C GLN A 63 11.19 7.52 1.79
N PHE A 64 11.26 6.38 1.13
CA PHE A 64 10.45 5.19 1.46
C PHE A 64 10.77 4.53 2.82
N ALA A 65 11.94 4.84 3.40
CA ALA A 65 12.26 4.46 4.77
C ALA A 65 11.30 5.14 5.77
N HIS A 66 10.99 6.43 5.56
CA HIS A 66 10.00 7.14 6.37
C HIS A 66 8.61 6.55 6.16
N VAL A 67 8.21 6.28 4.91
CA VAL A 67 6.92 5.66 4.60
C VAL A 67 6.71 4.38 5.42
N THR A 68 7.70 3.47 5.40
CA THR A 68 7.63 2.21 6.16
C THR A 68 7.47 2.43 7.66
N ASN A 69 8.23 3.37 8.23
CA ASN A 69 8.18 3.68 9.65
C ASN A 69 6.83 4.27 10.08
N TYR A 70 6.28 5.20 9.29
CA TYR A 70 5.03 5.87 9.61
C TYR A 70 3.80 5.02 9.30
N VAL A 71 3.87 4.12 8.31
CA VAL A 71 2.85 3.06 8.13
C VAL A 71 2.80 2.17 9.37
N SER A 72 3.95 1.65 9.80
CA SER A 72 4.01 0.77 10.99
C SER A 72 3.49 1.48 12.25
N LYS A 73 3.82 2.77 12.41
CA LYS A 73 3.33 3.59 13.51
C LYS A 73 1.81 3.78 13.48
N ALA A 74 1.24 4.04 12.31
CA ALA A 74 -0.21 4.17 12.15
C ALA A 74 -0.93 2.87 12.47
N GLU A 75 -0.44 1.73 11.95
CA GLU A 75 -1.02 0.40 12.18
C GLU A 75 -0.96 -0.06 13.66
N GLN A 76 0.03 0.41 14.43
CA GLN A 76 0.18 0.09 15.85
C GLN A 76 -0.62 0.99 16.79
N THR A 77 -1.35 1.98 16.26
CA THR A 77 -2.15 2.88 17.08
C THR A 77 -3.36 2.10 17.65
N PRO A 78 -3.67 2.20 18.96
CA PRO A 78 -4.59 1.27 19.65
C PRO A 78 -6.08 1.35 19.25
N ASP A 79 -6.47 2.27 18.37
CA ASP A 79 -7.85 2.43 17.93
C ASP A 79 -8.08 1.75 16.58
N THR A 80 -9.30 1.25 16.38
CA THR A 80 -9.73 0.68 15.09
C THR A 80 -9.63 1.73 13.99
N LEU A 81 -8.79 1.45 13.01
CA LEU A 81 -8.63 2.30 11.83
C LEU A 81 -9.82 2.12 10.88
N ASP A 82 -10.20 3.21 10.24
CA ASP A 82 -11.18 3.19 9.16
C ASP A 82 -10.67 2.34 7.98
N ALA A 83 -11.57 1.61 7.31
CA ALA A 83 -11.23 0.74 6.19
C ALA A 83 -10.50 1.49 5.05
N VAL A 84 -10.87 2.74 4.78
CA VAL A 84 -10.20 3.61 3.81
C VAL A 84 -8.75 3.88 4.24
N ILE A 85 -8.53 4.19 5.53
CA ILE A 85 -7.19 4.43 6.06
C ILE A 85 -6.35 3.15 5.96
N VAL A 86 -6.92 2.00 6.32
CA VAL A 86 -6.24 0.71 6.18
C VAL A 86 -5.85 0.47 4.71
N ALA A 87 -6.76 0.69 3.77
CA ALA A 87 -6.46 0.54 2.35
C ALA A 87 -5.33 1.47 1.89
N LYS A 88 -5.33 2.74 2.30
CA LYS A 88 -4.23 3.69 2.02
C LYS A 88 -2.89 3.21 2.59
N LEU A 89 -2.87 2.75 3.84
CA LEU A 89 -1.67 2.24 4.51
C LEU A 89 -1.12 1.00 3.82
N ARG A 90 -1.98 0.06 3.40
CA ARG A 90 -1.58 -1.13 2.64
C ARG A 90 -0.99 -0.76 1.28
N ALA A 91 -1.61 0.16 0.55
CA ALA A 91 -1.11 0.63 -0.73
C ALA A 91 0.26 1.35 -0.59
N ALA A 92 0.40 2.24 0.41
CA ALA A 92 1.67 2.91 0.71
C ALA A 92 2.78 1.94 1.14
N ALA A 93 2.44 0.91 1.92
CA ALA A 93 3.37 -0.17 2.28
C ALA A 93 3.80 -0.99 1.05
N GLY A 94 2.88 -1.22 0.11
CA GLY A 94 3.17 -1.88 -1.17
C GLY A 94 4.21 -1.10 -1.97
N LEU A 95 3.98 0.21 -2.13
CA LEU A 95 4.90 1.15 -2.79
C LEU A 95 6.30 1.14 -2.14
N ALA A 96 6.38 1.28 -0.81
CA ALA A 96 7.66 1.27 -0.12
C ALA A 96 8.45 -0.04 -0.28
N ASN A 97 7.74 -1.19 -0.31
CA ASN A 97 8.38 -2.48 -0.58
C ASN A 97 8.79 -2.63 -2.04
N LEU A 98 8.03 -2.09 -2.98
CA LEU A 98 8.35 -2.11 -4.41
C LEU A 98 9.66 -1.37 -4.68
N GLU A 99 9.80 -0.16 -4.12
CA GLU A 99 10.99 0.69 -4.25
C GLU A 99 12.24 0.08 -3.62
N THR A 100 12.06 -0.67 -2.53
CA THR A 100 13.14 -1.44 -1.91
C THR A 100 13.39 -2.81 -2.56
N LYS A 101 12.78 -3.07 -3.73
CA LYS A 101 12.90 -4.32 -4.53
C LYS A 101 12.43 -5.58 -3.79
N LYS A 102 11.61 -5.43 -2.75
CA LYS A 102 11.03 -6.53 -1.97
C LYS A 102 9.71 -6.99 -2.59
N TYR A 103 9.75 -7.48 -3.83
CA TYR A 103 8.56 -7.77 -4.64
C TYR A 103 7.56 -8.71 -3.97
N LYS A 104 8.03 -9.73 -3.24
CA LYS A 104 7.16 -10.66 -2.52
C LYS A 104 6.35 -9.99 -1.41
N LEU A 105 6.94 -9.03 -0.71
CA LEU A 105 6.26 -8.25 0.33
C LEU A 105 5.35 -7.18 -0.29
N ALA A 106 5.81 -6.54 -1.36
CA ALA A 106 5.02 -5.57 -2.13
C ALA A 106 3.72 -6.20 -2.64
N ALA A 107 3.82 -7.37 -3.28
CA ALA A 107 2.67 -8.15 -3.74
C ALA A 107 1.66 -8.38 -2.61
N ARG A 108 2.11 -8.94 -1.48
CA ARG A 108 1.24 -9.19 -0.33
C ARG A 108 0.50 -7.94 0.13
N LYS A 109 1.20 -6.79 0.19
CA LYS A 109 0.58 -5.54 0.60
C LYS A 109 -0.44 -5.00 -0.40
N PHE A 110 -0.16 -5.06 -1.70
CA PHE A 110 -1.15 -4.69 -2.71
C PHE A 110 -2.36 -5.62 -2.73
N LEU A 111 -2.16 -6.92 -2.53
CA LEU A 111 -3.22 -7.94 -2.46
C LEU A 111 -4.09 -7.83 -1.19
N GLU A 112 -3.56 -7.22 -0.13
CA GLU A 112 -4.26 -6.90 1.13
C GLU A 112 -5.01 -5.55 1.07
N THR A 113 -4.83 -4.76 0.01
CA THR A 113 -5.53 -3.49 -0.17
C THR A 113 -7.01 -3.73 -0.42
N GLY A 114 -7.87 -3.08 0.37
CA GLY A 114 -9.32 -3.18 0.24
C GLY A 114 -9.90 -2.32 -0.89
N PRO A 115 -11.06 -2.68 -1.46
CA PRO A 115 -11.73 -1.93 -2.52
C PRO A 115 -12.12 -0.50 -2.10
N GLU A 116 -12.18 -0.23 -0.79
CA GLU A 116 -12.43 1.10 -0.21
C GLU A 116 -11.36 2.13 -0.61
N LEU A 117 -10.21 1.68 -1.15
CA LEU A 117 -9.22 2.56 -1.74
C LEU A 117 -9.85 3.46 -2.81
N GLY A 118 -10.66 2.89 -3.71
CA GLY A 118 -11.39 3.62 -4.77
C GLY A 118 -10.64 4.83 -5.33
N SER A 119 -11.29 5.98 -5.35
CA SER A 119 -10.66 7.28 -5.65
C SER A 119 -10.19 8.03 -4.41
N ASN A 120 -10.16 7.38 -3.23
CA ASN A 120 -9.82 8.03 -1.97
C ASN A 120 -8.31 8.30 -1.85
N TYR A 121 -7.45 7.73 -2.70
CA TYR A 121 -5.99 7.88 -2.63
C TYR A 121 -5.31 8.18 -3.97
N SER A 122 -6.06 8.77 -4.90
CA SER A 122 -5.60 9.08 -6.26
C SER A 122 -4.39 10.03 -6.29
N GLU A 123 -4.15 10.78 -5.22
CA GLU A 123 -2.96 11.61 -5.04
C GLU A 123 -1.65 10.81 -4.95
N VAL A 124 -1.73 9.52 -4.63
CA VAL A 124 -0.56 8.63 -4.48
C VAL A 124 -0.61 7.46 -5.46
N ILE A 125 -1.76 6.79 -5.60
CA ILE A 125 -1.87 5.57 -6.39
C ILE A 125 -3.30 5.32 -6.84
N ALA A 126 -3.48 4.96 -8.12
CA ALA A 126 -4.78 4.58 -8.64
C ALA A 126 -5.08 3.08 -8.37
N PRO A 127 -6.36 2.68 -8.28
CA PRO A 127 -6.73 1.25 -8.18
C PRO A 127 -6.14 0.38 -9.29
N GLN A 128 -6.01 0.92 -10.51
CA GLN A 128 -5.39 0.23 -11.65
C GLN A 128 -3.91 -0.07 -11.38
N ASP A 129 -3.19 0.86 -10.77
CA ASP A 129 -1.79 0.67 -10.39
C ASP A 129 -1.65 -0.41 -9.32
N VAL A 130 -2.58 -0.48 -8.36
CA VAL A 130 -2.62 -1.56 -7.36
C VAL A 130 -2.80 -2.93 -8.04
N ALA A 131 -3.69 -3.01 -9.03
CA ALA A 131 -3.89 -4.23 -9.82
C ALA A 131 -2.60 -4.64 -10.56
N VAL A 132 -2.00 -3.70 -11.29
CA VAL A 132 -0.80 -3.92 -12.11
C VAL A 132 0.39 -4.29 -11.22
N TYR A 133 0.73 -3.47 -10.23
CA TYR A 133 1.88 -3.71 -9.35
C TYR A 133 1.69 -4.96 -8.50
N GLY A 134 0.49 -5.17 -7.96
CA GLY A 134 0.16 -6.37 -7.18
C GLY A 134 0.31 -7.64 -8.00
N ALA A 135 -0.24 -7.66 -9.22
CA ALA A 135 -0.18 -8.83 -10.10
C ALA A 135 1.25 -9.11 -10.58
N LEU A 136 1.96 -8.10 -11.10
CA LEU A 136 3.32 -8.28 -11.60
C LEU A 136 4.28 -8.72 -10.50
N CYS A 137 4.18 -8.11 -9.31
CA CYS A 137 5.01 -8.54 -8.17
C CYS A 137 4.67 -9.97 -7.73
N ALA A 138 3.38 -10.36 -7.74
CA ALA A 138 2.98 -11.72 -7.42
C ALA A 138 3.51 -12.73 -8.44
N LEU A 139 3.35 -12.46 -9.74
CA LEU A 139 3.85 -13.33 -10.83
C LEU A 139 5.37 -13.52 -10.76
N ALA A 140 6.10 -12.48 -10.37
CA ALA A 140 7.55 -12.52 -10.26
C ALA A 140 8.07 -13.27 -9.00
N SER A 141 7.26 -13.48 -7.96
CA SER A 141 7.77 -13.88 -6.64
C SER A 141 6.99 -14.95 -5.88
N PHE A 142 5.75 -15.25 -6.30
CA PHE A 142 4.91 -16.26 -5.67
C PHE A 142 5.09 -17.61 -6.37
N ASP A 143 4.98 -18.68 -5.58
CA ASP A 143 4.82 -20.01 -6.14
C ASP A 143 3.38 -20.22 -6.66
N ARG A 144 3.16 -21.36 -7.31
CA ARG A 144 1.85 -21.72 -7.85
C ARG A 144 0.74 -21.74 -6.79
N SER A 145 1.02 -22.25 -5.60
CA SER A 145 0.02 -22.33 -4.53
C SER A 145 -0.36 -20.94 -4.05
N GLU A 146 0.64 -20.09 -3.82
CA GLU A 146 0.44 -18.69 -3.45
C GLU A 146 -0.33 -17.91 -4.52
N LEU A 147 -0.02 -18.09 -5.81
CA LEU A 147 -0.79 -17.46 -6.90
C LEU A 147 -2.26 -17.87 -6.88
N LYS A 148 -2.54 -19.17 -6.71
CA LYS A 148 -3.91 -19.65 -6.63
C LYS A 148 -4.64 -19.05 -5.42
N SER A 149 -4.10 -19.24 -4.22
CA SER A 149 -4.81 -18.88 -2.99
C SER A 149 -4.90 -17.37 -2.76
N LYS A 150 -3.86 -16.60 -3.14
CA LYS A 150 -3.75 -15.18 -2.79
C LYS A 150 -4.16 -14.23 -3.90
N VAL A 151 -4.04 -14.64 -5.17
CA VAL A 151 -4.36 -13.79 -6.33
C VAL A 151 -5.66 -14.27 -6.97
N ILE A 152 -5.67 -15.53 -7.44
CA ILE A 152 -6.80 -16.05 -8.20
C ILE A 152 -8.02 -16.20 -7.31
N ASP A 153 -7.92 -16.82 -6.14
CA ASP A 153 -9.08 -17.07 -5.27
C ASP A 153 -9.44 -15.86 -4.37
N ASN A 154 -8.67 -14.77 -4.45
CA ASN A 154 -8.88 -13.55 -3.65
C ASN A 154 -9.92 -12.62 -4.31
N ILE A 155 -11.13 -12.61 -3.74
CA ILE A 155 -12.26 -11.82 -4.25
C ILE A 155 -11.95 -10.31 -4.25
N ASN A 156 -11.29 -9.80 -3.21
CA ASN A 156 -10.96 -8.38 -3.12
C ASN A 156 -10.02 -7.96 -4.24
N PHE A 157 -8.98 -8.76 -4.49
CA PHE A 157 -8.02 -8.46 -5.55
C PHE A 157 -8.59 -8.67 -6.96
N ARG A 158 -9.56 -9.58 -7.14
CA ARG A 158 -10.30 -9.71 -8.40
C ARG A 158 -10.99 -8.42 -8.81
N ASN A 159 -11.59 -7.69 -7.88
CA ASN A 159 -12.22 -6.40 -8.16
C ASN A 159 -11.22 -5.39 -8.76
N PHE A 160 -9.97 -5.39 -8.29
CA PHE A 160 -8.90 -4.58 -8.88
C PHE A 160 -8.49 -5.07 -10.27
N LEU A 161 -8.36 -6.39 -10.46
CA LEU A 161 -8.02 -6.98 -11.76
C LEU A 161 -9.09 -6.76 -12.83
N GLU A 162 -10.36 -6.61 -12.45
CA GLU A 162 -11.44 -6.26 -13.39
C GLU A 162 -11.28 -4.87 -14.00
N LEU A 163 -10.55 -3.97 -13.33
CA LEU A 163 -10.21 -2.64 -13.86
C LEU A 163 -9.15 -2.69 -14.95
N VAL A 164 -8.37 -3.79 -15.04
CA VAL A 164 -7.30 -3.98 -16.02
C VAL A 164 -7.37 -5.40 -16.60
N PRO A 165 -8.29 -5.66 -17.55
CA PRO A 165 -8.55 -6.99 -18.08
C PRO A 165 -7.31 -7.69 -18.65
N GLU A 166 -6.38 -6.93 -19.25
CA GLU A 166 -5.14 -7.46 -19.83
C GLU A 166 -4.25 -8.11 -18.76
N VAL A 167 -4.18 -7.50 -17.57
CA VAL A 167 -3.40 -8.03 -16.44
C VAL A 167 -4.07 -9.26 -15.84
N ARG A 168 -5.41 -9.27 -15.78
CA ARG A 168 -6.18 -10.44 -15.35
C ARG A 168 -5.93 -11.65 -16.26
N GLU A 169 -5.97 -11.44 -17.57
CA GLU A 169 -5.67 -12.47 -18.57
C GLU A 169 -4.23 -12.97 -18.44
N LEU A 170 -3.27 -12.06 -18.28
CA LEU A 170 -1.86 -12.41 -18.03
C LEU A 170 -1.69 -13.35 -16.82
N VAL A 171 -2.35 -13.05 -15.69
CA VAL A 171 -2.30 -13.89 -14.48
C VAL A 171 -2.86 -15.28 -14.74
N ASN A 172 -4.01 -15.37 -15.42
CA ASN A 172 -4.65 -16.64 -15.74
C ASN A 172 -3.80 -17.48 -16.70
N ASP A 173 -3.25 -16.86 -17.75
CA ASP A 173 -2.39 -17.52 -18.72
C ASP A 173 -1.09 -18.04 -18.09
N PHE A 174 -0.50 -17.25 -17.19
CA PHE A 174 0.68 -17.67 -16.46
C PHE A 174 0.38 -18.87 -15.56
N TYR A 175 -0.73 -18.83 -14.82
CA TYR A 175 -1.16 -19.94 -13.97
C TYR A 175 -1.48 -21.22 -14.76
N ALA A 176 -2.12 -21.10 -15.92
CA ALA A 176 -2.40 -22.22 -16.81
C ALA A 176 -1.12 -22.86 -17.35
N ARG A 177 -0.10 -22.06 -17.70
CA ARG A 177 1.21 -22.56 -18.14
C ARG A 177 1.99 -23.31 -17.05
N TYR A 178 1.80 -22.97 -15.78
CA TYR A 178 2.30 -23.83 -14.70
C TYR A 178 1.69 -25.24 -14.75
N ALA A 179 0.42 -25.37 -15.16
CA ALA A 179 -0.26 -26.67 -15.30
C ALA A 179 0.36 -27.53 -16.40
N SER A 180 0.65 -26.93 -17.56
CA SER A 180 1.23 -27.65 -18.70
C SER A 180 2.68 -28.10 -18.45
N ILE A 181 3.48 -27.30 -17.75
CA ILE A 181 4.85 -27.69 -17.36
C ILE A 181 4.82 -28.86 -16.35
N GLY A 182 3.90 -28.83 -15.37
CA GLY A 182 3.73 -29.94 -14.43
C GLY A 182 3.34 -31.26 -15.10
N THR A 183 2.51 -31.20 -16.15
CA THR A 183 2.12 -32.39 -16.92
C THR A 183 3.25 -32.97 -17.77
N ALA A 184 4.17 -32.13 -18.25
CA ALA A 184 5.31 -32.56 -19.06
C ALA A 184 6.37 -33.35 -18.26
N PHE A 185 6.44 -33.15 -16.93
CA PHE A 185 7.30 -33.95 -16.05
C PHE A 185 6.62 -35.21 -15.50
N SER A 186 5.30 -35.35 -15.66
CA SER A 186 4.54 -36.52 -15.20
C SER A 186 4.21 -37.53 -16.30
N THR A 187 4.61 -37.29 -17.55
CA THR A 187 4.55 -38.33 -18.60
C THR A 187 5.73 -39.29 -18.43
N PRO A 188 5.49 -40.57 -18.09
CA PRO A 188 6.56 -41.56 -18.08
C PRO A 188 6.91 -41.88 -19.54
N VAL A 189 7.88 -41.16 -20.08
CA VAL A 189 8.62 -41.64 -21.25
C VAL A 189 9.58 -42.71 -20.73
N PHE A 190 9.58 -43.88 -21.38
CA PHE A 190 10.35 -45.11 -21.08
C PHE A 190 9.68 -46.15 -20.16
N TYR A 191 8.74 -46.89 -20.74
CA TYR A 191 8.67 -48.35 -20.59
C TYR A 191 8.06 -48.93 -21.87
N HIS A 192 8.85 -49.12 -22.92
CA HIS A 192 8.58 -50.13 -23.95
C HIS A 192 9.86 -50.94 -24.15
N SER A 193 9.67 -52.24 -24.00
CA SER A 193 10.63 -53.35 -24.00
C SER A 193 11.23 -53.61 -25.38
#